data_AF-T1C9J7-F1
#
_entry.id   AF-T1C9J7-F1
#
_cell.length_a   1.000
_cell.length_b   1.000
_cell.length_c   1.000
_cell.angle_alpha   90.00
_cell.angle_beta   90.00
_cell.angle_gamma   90.00
#
_symmetry.space_group_name_H-M   'P 1'
#
loop_
_entity.id
_entity.type
_entity.pdbx_description
1 polymer ?
#
loop_
_entity_poly.entity_id
_entity_poly.type
_entity_poly.pdbx_seq_one_letter_code
_entity_poly.pdbx_strand_id
1 'polypeptide(L)' 'MVNAADIVVMNPPYVRQESIDPARKKYYVDTYKFDKKSDIYVYFFQRALRLLKPNGVVSAITSDKWLETSYGIKLQGYL' A
#
# COMPACT_ATOMS: atom_id res chain seq x y z
N MET A 1 -6.69 -19.03 11.04
CA MET A 1 -7.24 -18.06 10.06
C MET A 1 -7.18 -16.68 10.70
N VAL A 2 -6.68 -15.66 9.99
CA VAL A 2 -6.76 -14.28 10.48
C VAL A 2 -8.17 -13.79 10.19
N ASN A 3 -8.92 -13.44 11.23
CA ASN A 3 -10.23 -12.82 11.04
C ASN A 3 -10.05 -11.46 10.36
N ALA A 4 -10.92 -11.14 9.42
CA ALA A 4 -10.91 -9.83 8.78
C ALA A 4 -11.09 -8.72 9.85
N ALA A 5 -10.42 -7.60 9.65
CA ALA A 5 -10.39 -6.49 10.59
C ALA A 5 -11.53 -5.49 10.33
N ASP A 6 -12.07 -4.93 11.41
CA ASP A 6 -13.00 -3.79 11.33
C ASP A 6 -12.23 -2.48 11.09
N ILE A 7 -11.06 -2.34 11.72
CA ILE A 7 -10.19 -1.17 11.61
C ILE A 7 -8.74 -1.62 11.44
N VAL A 8 -8.04 -1.00 10.49
CA VAL A 8 -6.58 -1.07 10.37
C VAL A 8 -6.02 0.33 10.64
N VAL A 9 -5.17 0.45 11.66
CA VAL A 9 -4.42 1.68 11.96
C VAL A 9 -2.95 1.44 11.60
N MET A 10 -2.36 2.33 10.81
CA MET A 10 -0.98 2.16 10.36
C MET A 10 -0.19 3.46 10.22
N ASN A 11 1.13 3.31 10.41
CA ASN A 11 2.14 4.29 10.05
C ASN A 11 3.25 3.49 9.32
N PRO A 12 3.09 3.23 8.00
CA PRO A 12 4.00 2.35 7.29
C PRO A 12 5.39 3.01 7.11
N PRO A 13 6.42 2.23 6.78
CA PRO A 13 7.74 2.77 6.51
C PRO A 13 7.74 3.74 5.31
N TYR A 14 8.57 4.79 5.37
CA TYR A 14 8.74 5.78 4.31
C TYR A 14 9.96 5.48 3.44
N VAL A 15 9.92 4.37 2.71
CA VAL A 15 11.01 3.91 1.84
C VAL A 15 10.67 4.19 0.39
N ARG A 16 11.53 4.95 -0.29
CA ARG A 16 11.38 5.23 -1.72
C ARG A 16 11.64 4.00 -2.56
N GLN A 17 11.00 3.93 -3.73
CA GLN A 17 11.09 2.80 -4.66
C GLN A 17 12.53 2.38 -5.02
N GLU A 18 13.48 3.30 -5.07
CA GLU A 18 14.90 3.01 -5.38
C GLU A 18 15.61 2.27 -4.23
N SER A 19 15.13 2.42 -3.00
CA SER A 19 15.72 1.85 -1.78
C SER A 19 15.08 0.51 -1.37
N ILE A 20 14.10 0.02 -2.12
CA ILE A 20 13.49 -1.28 -1.87
C ILE A 20 14.38 -2.37 -2.48
N ASP A 21 14.76 -3.36 -1.68
CA ASP A 21 15.47 -4.55 -2.13
C ASP A 21 14.85 -5.12 -3.43
N PRO A 22 15.64 -5.38 -4.49
CA PRO A 22 15.10 -5.78 -5.79
C PRO A 22 14.23 -7.05 -5.77
N ALA A 23 14.61 -8.04 -4.95
CA ALA A 23 13.85 -9.29 -4.86
C ALA A 23 12.50 -9.07 -4.17
N ARG A 24 12.48 -8.30 -3.07
CA ARG A 24 11.23 -7.89 -2.40
C ARG A 24 10.34 -7.04 -3.31
N LYS A 25 10.94 -6.09 -4.03
CA LYS A 25 10.24 -5.22 -4.97
C LYS A 25 9.54 -6.02 -6.06
N LYS A 26 10.24 -7.00 -6.65
CA LYS A 26 9.64 -7.92 -7.62
C LYS A 26 8.45 -8.66 -7.02
N TYR A 27 8.61 -9.22 -5.83
CA TYR A 27 7.52 -9.91 -5.12
C TYR A 27 6.31 -8.99 -4.89
N TYR A 28 6.51 -7.74 -4.47
CA TYR A 28 5.42 -6.80 -4.24
C TYR A 28 4.69 -6.41 -5.53
N VAL A 29 5.43 -6.11 -6.60
CA VAL A 29 4.84 -5.83 -7.93
C VAL A 29 4.02 -7.02 -8.42
N ASP A 30 4.56 -8.23 -8.32
CA ASP A 30 3.87 -9.44 -8.77
C ASP A 30 2.62 -9.75 -7.93
N THR A 31 2.65 -9.48 -6.63
CA THR A 31 1.57 -9.80 -5.68
C THR A 31 0.44 -8.77 -5.67
N TYR A 32 0.79 -7.49 -5.79
CA TYR A 32 -0.13 -6.37 -5.62
C TYR A 32 -0.45 -5.65 -6.93
N LYS A 33 0.28 -5.98 -8.01
CA LYS A 33 0.09 -5.45 -9.37
C LYS A 33 0.23 -3.93 -9.46
N PHE A 34 1.02 -3.31 -8.58
CA PHE A 34 1.36 -1.88 -8.67
C PHE A 34 2.61 -1.64 -9.54
N ASP A 35 2.84 -0.37 -9.90
CA ASP A 35 4.04 0.02 -10.65
C ASP A 35 5.30 -0.25 -9.82
N LYS A 36 6.40 -0.59 -10.49
CA LYS A 36 7.73 -0.72 -9.84
C LYS A 36 8.23 0.61 -9.27
N LYS A 37 7.68 1.76 -9.68
CA LYS A 37 8.02 3.08 -9.15
C LYS A 37 7.23 3.43 -7.88
N SER A 38 6.34 2.56 -7.40
CA SER A 38 5.62 2.79 -6.16
C SER A 38 6.55 2.71 -4.94
N ASP A 39 6.44 3.70 -4.06
CA ASP A 39 7.08 3.68 -2.75
C ASP A 39 6.45 2.61 -1.85
N ILE A 40 7.16 2.19 -0.80
CA ILE A 40 6.79 0.98 -0.05
C ILE A 40 5.39 1.05 0.58
N TYR A 41 4.96 2.23 1.03
CA TYR A 41 3.68 2.42 1.71
C TYR A 41 2.47 2.06 0.83
N VAL A 42 2.61 2.13 -0.50
CA VAL A 42 1.55 1.75 -1.45
C VAL A 42 1.18 0.27 -1.28
N TYR A 43 2.16 -0.60 -1.04
CA TYR A 43 1.92 -2.02 -0.80
C TYR A 43 1.26 -2.28 0.56
N PHE A 44 1.50 -1.42 1.56
CA PHE A 44 0.83 -1.49 2.86
C PHE A 44 -0.64 -1.14 2.75
N PHE A 45 -1.00 -0.09 2.02
CA PHE A 45 -2.41 0.21 1.72
C PHE A 45 -3.10 -0.98 1.07
N GLN A 46 -2.48 -1.58 0.05
CA GLN A 46 -3.11 -2.70 -0.63
C GLN A 46 -3.25 -3.94 0.27
N ARG A 47 -2.30 -4.17 1.17
CA ARG A 47 -2.41 -5.23 2.17
C ARG A 47 -3.51 -4.93 3.19
N ALA A 48 -3.60 -3.68 3.68
CA ALA A 48 -4.62 -3.25 4.64
C ALA A 48 -6.03 -3.42 4.08
N LEU A 49 -6.28 -2.98 2.85
CA LEU A 49 -7.58 -3.14 2.18
C LEU A 49 -7.99 -4.61 2.04
N ARG A 50 -7.04 -5.52 1.76
CA ARG A 50 -7.30 -6.97 1.70
C ARG A 50 -7.59 -7.62 3.05
N LEU A 51 -7.20 -6.97 4.15
CA LEU A 51 -7.43 -7.47 5.51
C LEU A 51 -8.74 -6.95 6.11
N LEU A 52 -9.35 -5.92 5.52
CA LEU A 52 -10.59 -5.33 6.01
C LEU A 52 -11.81 -6.18 5.67
N LYS A 53 -12.81 -6.10 6.56
CA LYS A 53 -14.19 -6.47 6.25
C LYS A 53 -14.81 -5.45 5.27
N PRO A 54 -15.92 -5.80 4.60
CA PRO A 54 -16.78 -4.81 3.96
C PRO A 54 -17.12 -3.69 4.95
N ASN A 55 -17.03 -2.43 4.51
CA ASN A 55 -17.22 -1.23 5.32
C ASN A 55 -16.22 -1.03 6.48
N GLY A 56 -15.13 -1.79 6.52
CA GLY A 56 -14.03 -1.53 7.45
C GLY A 56 -13.27 -0.25 7.09
N VAL A 57 -12.48 0.25 8.05
CA VAL A 57 -11.77 1.54 7.92
C VAL A 57 -10.26 1.35 7.99
N VAL A 58 -9.54 1.99 7.07
CA VAL A 58 -8.09 2.22 7.21
C VAL A 58 -7.86 3.64 7.72
N SER A 59 -7.11 3.77 8.81
CA SER A 59 -6.57 5.06 9.28
C SER A 59 -5.05 5.00 9.17
N ALA A 60 -4.48 5.90 8.37
CA ALA A 60 -3.06 5.87 8.06
C ALA A 60 -2.42 7.26 8.21
N ILE A 61 -1.27 7.30 8.87
CA ILE A 61 -0.29 8.38 8.68
C ILE A 61 0.58 7.91 7.52
N THR A 62 0.65 8.68 6.43
CA THR A 62 1.46 8.34 5.26
C THR A 62 2.06 9.58 4.61
N SER A 63 3.00 9.41 3.68
CA SER A 63 3.46 10.49 2.80
C SER A 63 2.31 10.99 1.93
N ASP A 64 2.27 12.29 1.64
CA ASP A 64 1.38 12.98 0.70
C ASP A 64 1.68 12.69 -0.78
N LYS A 65 2.86 12.12 -1.10
CA LYS A 65 3.35 11.97 -2.47
C LYS A 65 2.45 11.15 -3.40
N TRP A 66 1.63 10.25 -2.89
CA TRP A 66 0.66 9.50 -3.70
C TRP A 66 -0.45 10.37 -4.28
N LEU A 67 -0.65 11.59 -3.78
CA LEU A 67 -1.59 12.54 -4.36
C LEU A 67 -1.07 13.14 -5.67
N GLU A 68 0.25 13.19 -5.84
CA GLU A 68 0.92 13.93 -6.92
C GLU A 68 1.61 13.02 -7.97
N THR A 69 1.72 11.73 -7.69
CA THR A 69 2.50 10.79 -8.52
C THR A 69 1.62 9.97 -9.45
N SER A 70 2.16 9.58 -10.61
CA SER A 70 1.45 8.74 -11.58
C SER A 70 1.11 7.36 -11.03
N TYR A 71 1.97 6.77 -10.19
CA TYR A 71 1.65 5.52 -9.50
C TYR A 71 0.53 5.73 -8.46
N GLY A 72 0.42 6.94 -7.91
CA GLY A 72 -0.57 7.33 -6.93
C GLY A 72 -1.99 7.34 -7.47
N ILE A 73 -2.18 7.65 -8.77
CA ILE A 73 -3.48 7.55 -9.47
C ILE A 73 -4.08 6.15 -9.31
N LYS A 74 -3.24 5.12 -9.43
CA LYS A 74 -3.70 3.73 -9.25
C LYS A 74 -4.12 3.47 -7.80
N LEU A 75 -3.39 3.99 -6.83
CA LEU A 75 -3.73 3.84 -5.42
C LEU A 75 -5.05 4.54 -5.09
N GLN A 76 -5.26 5.76 -5.61
CA GLN A 76 -6.52 6.51 -5.49
C GLN A 76 -7.71 5.72 -6.02
N GLY A 77 -7.55 4.95 -7.10
CA GLY A 77 -8.64 4.09 -7.61
C GLY A 77 -9.02 2.89 -6.71
N TYR A 78 -8.22 2.56 -5.70
CA TYR A 78 -8.54 1.53 -4.71
C TYR A 78 -9.12 2.09 -3.40
N LEU A 79 -9.01 3.39 -3.17
CA LEU A 79 -9.48 4.09 -1.97
C LEU A 79 -10.84 4.74 -2.24
#